data_AF-A0A255ZQU7-F1
#
_entry.id   AF-A0A255ZQU7-F1
#
_cell.length_a   1.000
_cell.length_b   1.000
_cell.length_c   1.000
_cell.angle_alpha   90.00
_cell.angle_beta   90.00
_cell.angle_gamma   90.00
#
_symmetry.space_group_name_H-M   'P 1'
#
loop_
_entity.id
_entity.type
_entity.pdbx_description
1 polymer ?
#
loop_
_entity_poly.entity_id
_entity_poly.type
_entity_poly.pdbx_seq_one_letter_code
_entity_poly.pdbx_strand_id
1 'polypeptide(L)' 'MEAIRQYLKVKGRTLEVVLPDDFIADEVEVIVLAKDGFELTEEMKATLNERLNEPAEGYITSEDSLNRLKKRNGL' A
#
# COMPACT_ATOMS: atom_id res chain seq x y z
N MET A 1 16.88 6.96 -15.75
CA MET A 1 16.43 5.56 -15.83
C MET A 1 14.96 5.54 -15.48
N GLU A 2 14.11 5.18 -16.43
CA GLU A 2 12.70 4.92 -16.14
C GLU A 2 12.58 3.47 -15.67
N ALA A 3 11.89 3.24 -14.57
CA ALA A 3 11.73 1.92 -13.98
C ALA A 3 10.24 1.65 -13.77
N ILE A 4 9.78 0.49 -14.19
CA ILE A 4 8.40 0.05 -13.99
C ILE A 4 8.40 -1.01 -12.88
N ARG A 5 7.56 -0.80 -11.85
CA ARG A 5 7.29 -1.82 -10.83
C ARG A 5 5.92 -2.45 -11.09
N GLN A 6 5.91 -3.74 -11.41
CA GLN A 6 4.68 -4.52 -11.60
C GLN A 6 4.58 -5.66 -10.56
N TYR A 7 3.37 -5.95 -10.10
CA TYR A 7 3.08 -7.11 -9.25
C TYR A 7 2.46 -8.21 -10.11
N LEU A 8 3.24 -9.23 -10.43
CA LEU A 8 2.85 -10.30 -11.34
C LEU A 8 2.56 -11.60 -10.56
N LYS A 9 1.54 -12.35 -11.00
CA LYS A 9 1.26 -13.68 -10.47
C LYS A 9 2.14 -14.71 -11.17
N VAL A 10 2.76 -15.60 -10.39
CA VAL A 10 3.57 -16.70 -10.93
C VAL A 10 2.64 -17.87 -11.33
N LYS A 11 2.83 -18.42 -12.53
CA LYS A 11 2.15 -19.65 -12.99
C LYS A 11 3.18 -20.79 -13.03
N GLY A 12 3.20 -21.63 -11.99
CA GLY A 12 4.21 -22.68 -11.85
C GLY A 12 5.61 -22.08 -11.64
N ARG A 13 6.49 -22.21 -12.64
CA ARG A 13 7.84 -21.57 -12.64
C ARG A 13 7.98 -20.49 -13.72
N THR A 14 6.87 -20.02 -14.28
CA THR A 14 6.86 -19.05 -15.37
C THR A 14 6.28 -17.71 -14.90
N LEU A 15 6.90 -16.63 -15.36
CA LEU A 15 6.47 -15.24 -15.20
C LEU A 15 6.28 -14.65 -16.59
N GLU A 16 5.17 -13.95 -16.82
CA GLU A 16 4.90 -13.23 -18.05
C GLU A 16 4.94 -11.73 -17.76
N VAL A 17 5.86 -11.01 -18.40
CA VAL A 17 6.03 -9.56 -18.25
C VAL A 17 5.57 -8.90 -19.54
N VAL A 18 4.58 -8.02 -19.45
CA VAL A 18 4.12 -7.21 -20.58
C VAL A 18 4.60 -5.79 -20.35
N LEU A 19 5.40 -5.28 -21.29
CA LEU A 19 5.85 -3.89 -21.28
C LEU A 19 4.71 -2.98 -21.78
N PRO A 20 4.50 -1.80 -21.17
CA PRO A 20 3.58 -0.81 -21.70
C PRO A 20 3.95 -0.36 -23.11
N ASP A 21 2.95 0.02 -23.92
CA ASP A 21 3.15 0.45 -25.31
C ASP A 21 4.04 1.70 -25.45
N ASP A 22 4.12 2.53 -24.39
CA ASP A 22 4.93 3.75 -24.32
C ASP A 22 6.32 3.53 -23.71
N PHE A 23 6.65 2.29 -23.33
CA PHE A 23 7.97 1.97 -22.76
C PHE A 23 8.98 1.65 -23.88
N ILE A 24 9.79 2.64 -24.25
CA ILE A 24 10.78 2.54 -25.33
C ILE A 24 12.17 2.29 -24.74
N ALA A 25 12.67 1.06 -24.87
CA ALA A 25 14.02 0.67 -24.45
C ALA A 25 14.59 -0.45 -25.33
N ASP A 26 15.90 -0.40 -25.58
CA ASP A 26 16.63 -1.44 -26.33
C ASP A 26 16.90 -2.69 -25.48
N GLU A 27 17.05 -2.52 -24.16
CA GLU A 27 17.33 -3.58 -23.20
C GLU A 27 16.59 -3.33 -21.87
N VAL A 28 16.26 -4.41 -21.14
CA VAL A 28 15.59 -4.34 -19.83
C VAL A 28 16.27 -5.23 -18.81
N GLU A 29 16.47 -4.71 -17.60
CA GLU A 29 16.91 -5.48 -16.44
C GLU A 29 15.69 -5.92 -15.61
N VAL A 30 15.64 -7.19 -15.20
CA VAL A 30 14.54 -7.75 -14.40
C VAL A 30 15.06 -8.25 -13.05
N ILE A 31 14.48 -7.71 -11.97
CA ILE A 31 14.75 -8.16 -10.59
C ILE A 31 13.57 -9.00 -10.11
N VAL A 32 13.82 -10.29 -9.80
CA VAL A 32 12.81 -11.21 -9.28
C VAL A 32 13.02 -11.38 -7.77
N LEU A 33 12.06 -10.89 -6.99
CA LEU A 33 12.03 -11.08 -5.54
C LEU A 33 10.86 -12.00 -5.21
N ALA A 34 11.11 -13.05 -4.42
CA ALA A 34 10.04 -13.82 -3.82
C ALA A 34 9.19 -12.86 -2.97
N LYS A 35 7.89 -12.84 -3.23
CA LYS A 35 6.98 -12.08 -2.37
C LYS A 35 6.86 -12.87 -1.07
N ASP A 36 7.59 -12.46 -0.05
CA ASP A 36 7.18 -12.78 1.31
C ASP A 36 5.80 -12.14 1.49
N GLY A 37 4.81 -12.99 1.77
CA GLY A 37 3.49 -12.50 2.15
C GLY A 37 3.70 -11.52 3.30
N PHE A 38 3.20 -10.30 3.15
CA PHE A 38 3.08 -9.44 4.30
C PHE A 38 2.01 -10.09 5.19
N GLU A 39 2.45 -10.78 6.22
CA GLU A 39 1.62 -11.26 7.31
C GLU A 39 1.72 -10.24 8.44
N LEU A 40 0.56 -9.85 8.97
CA LEU A 40 0.55 -9.04 10.19
C LEU A 40 1.26 -9.84 11.29
N THR A 41 2.24 -9.22 11.93
CA THR A 41 2.83 -9.80 13.14
C THR A 41 1.77 -9.88 14.24
N GLU A 42 1.98 -10.74 15.23
CA GLU A 42 1.06 -10.83 16.37
C GLU A 42 0.90 -9.51 17.12
N GLU A 43 1.97 -8.69 17.18
CA GLU A 43 1.92 -7.33 17.76
C GLU A 43 1.02 -6.40 16.95
N MET A 44 1.08 -6.47 15.61
CA MET A 44 0.20 -5.69 14.74
C MET A 44 -1.25 -6.11 14.88
N LYS A 45 -1.51 -7.43 15.00
CA LYS A 45 -2.86 -7.95 15.27
C LYS A 45 -3.37 -7.51 16.63
N ALA A 46 -2.52 -7.53 17.66
CA ALA A 46 -2.87 -7.06 19.00
C ALA A 46 -3.28 -5.57 18.99
N THR A 47 -2.49 -4.71 18.34
CA THR A 47 -2.80 -3.29 18.20
C THR A 47 -4.13 -3.05 17.49
N LEU A 48 -4.43 -3.82 16.44
CA LEU A 48 -5.71 -3.72 15.73
C LEU A 48 -6.89 -4.16 16.61
N ASN A 49 -6.71 -5.22 17.41
CA ASN A 49 -7.73 -5.69 18.34
C ASN A 49 -7.97 -4.69 19.48
N GLU A 50 -6.92 -4.03 19.99
CA GLU A 50 -7.06 -2.95 20.98
C GLU A 50 -7.91 -1.82 20.40
N ARG A 51 -7.55 -1.32 19.21
CA ARG A 51 -8.29 -0.24 18.53
C ARG A 51 -9.74 -0.59 18.23
N LEU A 52 -10.03 -1.84 17.89
CA LEU A 52 -11.39 -2.29 17.64
C LEU A 52 -12.28 -2.21 18.89
N ASN A 53 -11.68 -2.36 20.08
CA ASN A 53 -12.37 -2.31 21.35
C ASN A 53 -12.36 -0.91 22.00
N GLU A 54 -11.73 0.08 21.36
CA GLU A 54 -11.75 1.44 21.88
C GLU A 54 -13.15 2.07 21.74
N PRO A 55 -13.62 2.80 22.77
CA PRO A 55 -14.92 3.45 22.71
C PRO A 55 -14.93 4.53 21.61
N ALA A 56 -15.92 4.45 20.72
CA ALA A 56 -16.09 5.39 19.61
C ALA A 56 -16.25 6.85 20.08
N GLU A 57 -16.63 7.07 21.33
CA GLU A 57 -16.76 8.37 21.98
C GLU A 57 -15.45 9.18 22.04
N GLY A 58 -14.30 8.50 21.99
CA GLY A 58 -12.97 9.14 21.92
C GLY A 58 -12.58 9.63 20.53
N TYR A 59 -13.34 9.24 19.50
CA TYR A 59 -13.04 9.55 18.10
C TYR A 59 -13.94 10.66 17.57
N ILE A 60 -13.36 11.52 16.74
CA ILE A 60 -14.11 12.52 15.99
C ILE A 60 -14.39 12.01 14.58
N THR A 61 -15.46 12.48 13.98
CA THR A 61 -15.77 12.16 12.59
C THR A 61 -14.70 12.74 11.65
N SER A 62 -14.58 12.17 10.45
CA SER A 62 -13.70 12.73 9.41
C SER A 62 -14.08 14.18 9.06
N GLU A 63 -15.35 14.52 9.12
CA GLU A 63 -15.86 15.88 8.90
C GLU A 63 -15.41 16.85 10.01
N ASP A 64 -15.56 16.44 11.28
CA ASP A 64 -15.10 17.24 12.42
C ASP A 64 -13.58 17.44 12.39
N SER A 65 -12.83 16.40 12.04
CA SER A 65 -11.38 16.45 11.86
C SER A 65 -11.01 17.48 10.78
N LEU A 66 -11.67 17.42 9.62
CA LEU A 66 -11.45 18.35 8.51
C LEU A 66 -11.79 19.79 8.92
N ASN A 67 -12.90 20.01 9.62
CA ASN A 67 -13.31 21.33 10.08
C ASN A 67 -12.32 21.93 11.09
N ARG A 68 -11.78 21.12 12.00
CA ARG A 68 -10.70 21.55 12.92
C ARG A 68 -9.43 21.95 12.16
N LEU A 69 -9.06 21.18 11.14
CA LEU A 69 -7.89 21.47 10.30
C LEU A 69 -8.07 22.76 9.51
N LYS A 70 -9.24 22.99 8.91
CA LYS A 70 -9.57 24.22 8.19
C LYS A 70 -9.50 25.43 9.12
N LYS A 71 -10.17 25.35 10.28
CA LYS A 71 -10.16 26.40 11.31
C LYS A 71 -8.74 26.73 11.80
N ARG A 72 -7.88 25.72 12.02
CA ARG A 72 -6.49 25.92 12.44
C ARG A 72 -5.64 26.64 11.39
N ASN A 73 -5.92 26.41 10.11
CA ASN A 73 -5.14 26.95 9.00
C ASN A 73 -5.81 28.16 8.32
N GLY A 74 -6.93 28.66 8.83
CA GLY A 74 -7.62 29.84 8.30
C GLY A 74 -8.33 29.60 6.95
N LEU A 75 -8.76 28.36 6.69
CA LEU A 75 -9.50 27.94 5.49
C LEU A 75 -11.00 27.82 5.76
#